data_AF-A0A822E0Q3-F1
#
_entry.id   AF-A0A822E0Q3-F1
#
_cell.length_a   1.000
_cell.length_b   1.000
_cell.length_c   1.000
_cell.angle_alpha   90.00
_cell.angle_beta   90.00
_cell.angle_gamma   90.00
#
_symmetry.space_group_name_H-M   'P 1'
#
loop_
_entity.id
_entity.type
_entity.pdbx_description
1 polymer ?
#
loop_
_entity_poly.entity_id
_entity_poly.type
_entity_poly.pdbx_seq_one_letter_code
_entity_poly.pdbx_strand_id
1 'polypeptide(L)'
;DSNGIEMITNNDKNSSQTWNVDTFVIAINDLVPTVNWKDVVKEFDHPGFLVRDRQALILLVTALRRALSTEQYIDLLYGRWNNVEGQ
;
A
#
# COMPACT_ATOMS: atom_id res chain seq x y z
N ASP A 1 14.30 13.40 48.02
CA ASP A 1 13.64 12.12 48.29
C ASP A 1 13.26 11.50 46.97
N SER A 2 13.95 10.42 46.66
CA SER A 2 13.83 9.66 45.42
C SER A 2 12.56 8.82 45.41
N ASN A 3 12.13 8.52 44.18
CA ASN A 3 11.41 7.32 43.75
C ASN A 3 9.89 7.26 43.88
N GLY A 4 9.28 6.94 42.73
CA GLY A 4 7.89 6.51 42.58
C GLY A 4 7.10 7.57 41.82
N ILE A 5 6.78 7.43 40.54
CA ILE A 5 6.24 6.24 39.89
C ILE A 5 6.47 6.41 38.38
N GLU A 6 7.36 5.62 37.80
CA GLU A 6 7.37 5.30 36.37
C GLU A 6 6.14 4.40 36.12
N MET A 7 5.01 5.00 35.75
CA MET A 7 3.87 4.24 35.23
C MET A 7 4.07 4.00 33.74
N ILE A 8 4.78 2.90 33.49
CA ILE A 8 4.62 2.11 32.28
C ILE A 8 3.13 1.76 32.17
N THR A 9 2.44 2.41 31.23
CA THR A 9 1.36 1.73 30.52
C THR A 9 1.75 1.73 29.05
N ASN A 10 2.50 0.69 28.70
CA ASN A 10 2.47 0.11 27.36
C ASN A 10 1.00 -0.04 26.98
N ASN A 11 0.52 0.82 26.08
CA ASN A 11 -0.75 0.60 25.42
C ASN A 11 -0.54 0.94 23.94
N ASP A 12 -0.02 -0.06 23.23
CA ASP A 12 -0.33 -0.35 21.84
C ASP A 12 -0.53 0.87 20.94
N LYS A 13 0.56 1.63 20.73
CA LYS A 13 0.84 1.98 19.34
C LYS A 13 1.10 0.64 18.68
N ASN A 14 0.03 0.01 18.19
CA ASN A 14 0.05 -1.02 17.18
C ASN A 14 1.03 -0.52 16.11
N SER A 15 2.31 -0.85 16.26
CA SER A 15 3.26 -0.91 15.18
C SER A 15 2.79 -2.13 14.39
N SER A 16 1.61 -1.99 13.78
CA SER A 16 1.09 -2.88 12.76
C SER A 16 2.28 -3.08 11.86
N GLN A 17 2.82 -4.29 11.87
CA GLN A 17 4.05 -4.66 11.20
C GLN A 17 3.81 -4.43 9.70
N THR A 18 4.00 -3.20 9.24
CA THR A 18 3.83 -2.83 7.85
C THR A 18 5.02 -3.44 7.14
N TRP A 19 4.74 -4.39 6.24
CA TRP A 19 5.75 -4.97 5.39
C TRP A 19 6.55 -3.86 4.72
N ASN A 20 7.87 -4.02 4.63
CA ASN A 20 8.68 -3.10 3.85
C ASN A 20 8.20 -3.22 2.39
N VAL A 21 7.50 -2.18 1.92
CA VAL A 21 6.89 -2.15 0.60
C VAL A 21 7.92 -2.26 -0.52
N ASP A 22 9.16 -1.83 -0.28
CA ASP A 22 10.25 -1.97 -1.25
C ASP A 22 10.64 -3.44 -1.39
N THR A 23 10.79 -4.14 -0.27
CA THR A 23 11.01 -5.59 -0.26
C THR A 23 9.86 -6.34 -0.90
N PHE A 24 8.61 -5.90 -0.69
CA PHE A 24 7.44 -6.50 -1.31
C PHE A 24 7.45 -6.37 -2.85
N VAL A 25 7.70 -5.15 -3.38
CA VAL A 25 7.77 -4.92 -4.83
C VAL A 25 8.93 -5.67 -5.46
N ILE A 26 10.10 -5.69 -4.81
CA ILE A 26 11.26 -6.47 -5.26
C ILE A 26 10.91 -7.96 -5.30
N ALA A 27 10.32 -8.50 -4.23
CA ALA A 27 9.95 -9.91 -4.19
C ALA A 27 8.94 -10.30 -5.29
N ILE A 28 7.97 -9.43 -5.61
CA ILE A 28 7.05 -9.68 -6.73
C ILE A 28 7.79 -9.70 -8.06
N ASN A 29 8.68 -8.74 -8.31
CA ASN A 29 9.46 -8.69 -9.55
C ASN A 29 10.39 -9.91 -9.68
N ASP A 30 10.97 -10.40 -8.58
CA ASP A 30 11.84 -11.58 -8.57
C ASP A 30 11.05 -12.87 -8.82
N LEU A 31 9.86 -13.00 -8.20
CA LEU A 31 9.01 -14.18 -8.36
C LEU A 31 8.29 -14.22 -9.72
N VAL A 32 7.89 -13.05 -10.23
CA VAL A 32 7.19 -12.91 -11.51
C VAL A 32 7.84 -11.79 -12.33
N PRO A 33 8.99 -12.06 -13.00
CA PRO A 33 9.71 -11.05 -13.77
C PRO A 33 8.92 -10.45 -14.94
N THR A 34 7.85 -11.13 -15.36
CA THR A 34 6.94 -10.70 -16.43
C THR A 34 5.75 -9.88 -15.93
N VAL A 35 5.73 -9.50 -14.65
CA VAL A 35 4.63 -8.71 -14.09
C VAL A 35 4.47 -7.40 -14.85
N ASN A 36 3.25 -7.13 -15.33
CA ASN A 36 2.90 -5.85 -15.92
C ASN A 36 2.13 -5.02 -14.91
N TRP A 37 2.85 -4.14 -14.20
CA TRP A 37 2.27 -3.26 -13.19
C TRP A 37 1.16 -2.34 -13.72
N LYS A 38 1.13 -2.05 -15.03
CA LYS A 38 0.03 -1.28 -15.63
C LYS A 38 -1.27 -2.07 -15.62
N ASP A 39 -1.21 -3.37 -15.89
CA ASP A 39 -2.39 -4.22 -15.87
C ASP A 39 -2.82 -4.49 -14.42
N VAL A 40 -1.87 -4.62 -13.48
CA VAL A 40 -2.18 -4.69 -12.04
C VAL A 40 -3.01 -3.51 -11.56
N VAL A 41 -2.70 -2.27 -12.00
CA VAL A 41 -3.50 -1.09 -11.62
C VAL A 41 -4.90 -1.14 -12.23
N LYS A 42 -5.05 -1.63 -13.48
CA LYS A 42 -6.37 -1.76 -14.10
C LYS A 42 -7.27 -2.74 -13.34
N GLU A 43 -6.69 -3.80 -12.78
CA GLU A 43 -7.43 -4.77 -11.95
C GLU A 43 -7.96 -4.16 -10.64
N PHE A 44 -7.46 -3.00 -10.21
CA PHE A 44 -8.04 -2.30 -9.06
C PHE A 44 -9.44 -1.76 -9.38
N ASP A 45 -9.76 -1.53 -10.66
CA ASP A 45 -11.10 -1.11 -11.08
C ASP A 45 -12.08 -2.31 -11.16
N HIS A 46 -11.83 -3.37 -10.40
CA HIS A 46 -12.70 -4.53 -10.31
C HIS A 46 -13.73 -4.35 -9.18
N PRO A 47 -15.03 -4.69 -9.35
CA PRO A 47 -16.07 -4.49 -8.32
C PRO A 47 -15.81 -5.20 -6.99
N GLY A 48 -15.01 -6.26 -7.00
CA GLY A 48 -14.61 -7.02 -5.81
C GLY A 48 -13.34 -6.51 -5.14
N PHE A 49 -12.66 -5.51 -5.71
CA PHE A 49 -11.47 -4.91 -5.11
C PHE A 49 -11.90 -3.79 -4.16
N LEU A 50 -11.42 -3.86 -2.91
CA LEU A 50 -11.77 -2.88 -1.87
C LEU A 50 -10.55 -2.56 -1.01
N VAL A 51 -10.25 -1.27 -0.91
CA VAL A 51 -9.22 -0.77 0.00
C VAL A 51 -9.85 -0.45 1.36
N ARG A 52 -9.67 -1.37 2.32
CA ARG A 52 -10.42 -1.38 3.59
C ARG A 52 -10.08 -0.26 4.56
N ASP A 53 -8.85 0.27 4.49
CA ASP A 53 -8.39 1.30 5.42
C ASP A 53 -7.26 2.15 4.83
N ARG A 54 -6.91 3.20 5.57
CA ARG A 54 -5.84 4.15 5.21
C ARG A 54 -4.47 3.47 5.07
N GLN A 55 -4.17 2.44 5.85
CA GLN A 55 -2.87 1.77 5.81
C GLN A 55 -2.73 0.92 4.53
N ALA A 56 -3.80 0.22 4.15
CA ALA A 56 -3.88 -0.50 2.88
C ALA A 56 -3.72 0.46 1.69
N LEU A 57 -4.35 1.63 1.73
CA LEU A 57 -4.18 2.65 0.69
C LEU A 57 -2.73 3.14 0.60
N ILE A 58 -2.11 3.44 1.74
CA ILE A 58 -0.70 3.88 1.78
C ILE A 58 0.23 2.81 1.20
N LEU A 59 0.00 1.55 1.56
CA LEU A 59 0.77 0.43 1.03
C LEU A 59 0.63 0.34 -0.49
N LEU A 60 -0.60 0.38 -1.01
CA LEU A 60 -0.89 0.31 -2.43
C LEU A 60 -0.22 1.45 -3.20
N VAL A 61 -0.45 2.69 -2.77
CA VAL A 61 0.11 3.90 -3.40
C VAL A 61 1.63 3.86 -3.37
N THR A 62 2.23 3.43 -2.25
CA THR A 62 3.68 3.36 -2.15
C THR A 62 4.25 2.27 -3.06
N ALA A 63 3.61 1.10 -3.14
CA ALA A 63 4.02 0.04 -4.05
C ALA A 63 3.97 0.51 -5.51
N LEU A 64 2.87 1.16 -5.93
CA LEU A 64 2.74 1.68 -7.29
C LEU A 64 3.82 2.71 -7.63
N ARG A 65 4.14 3.61 -6.70
CA ARG A 65 5.22 4.61 -6.89
C ARG A 65 6.60 3.98 -7.05
N ARG A 66 6.83 2.78 -6.51
CA ARG A 66 8.08 2.04 -6.69
C ARG A 66 8.09 1.21 -7.97
N ALA A 67 6.93 0.74 -8.39
CA ALA A 67 6.79 -0.17 -9.53
C ALA A 67 6.63 0.54 -10.89
N LEU A 68 6.16 1.79 -10.90
CA LEU A 68 5.85 2.55 -12.12
C LEU A 68 6.70 3.82 -12.23
N SER A 69 6.88 4.32 -13.45
CA SER A 69 7.39 5.68 -13.65
C SER A 69 6.36 6.71 -13.16
N THR A 70 6.81 7.92 -12.83
CA THR A 70 5.91 9.00 -12.38
C THR A 70 4.78 9.28 -13.37
N GLU A 71 5.07 9.30 -14.67
CA GLU A 71 4.07 9.52 -15.73
C GLU A 71 3.02 8.40 -15.74
N GLN A 72 3.46 7.13 -15.74
CA GLN A 72 2.56 5.97 -15.72
C GLN A 72 1.71 5.92 -14.45
N TYR A 73 2.30 6.24 -13.31
CA TYR A 73 1.59 6.31 -12.04
C TYR A 73 0.48 7.37 -12.09
N ILE A 74 0.76 8.55 -12.62
CA ILE A 74 -0.23 9.63 -12.74
C ILE A 74 -1.34 9.21 -13.71
N ASP A 75 -0.98 8.75 -14.91
CA ASP A 75 -1.96 8.41 -15.94
C ASP A 75 -2.92 7.30 -15.52
N LEU A 76 -2.42 6.28 -14.81
CA LEU A 76 -3.23 5.14 -14.40
C LEU A 76 -4.07 5.44 -13.17
N LEU A 77 -3.49 6.08 -12.14
CA LEU A 77 -4.19 6.29 -10.88
C LEU A 77 -5.26 7.39 -11.00
N TYR A 78 -4.98 8.45 -11.75
CA TYR A 78 -5.94 9.53 -12.01
C TYR A 78 -6.75 9.32 -13.29
N GLY A 79 -6.63 8.14 -13.90
CA GLY A 79 -7.44 7.73 -15.05
C GLY A 79 -8.92 7.58 -14.69
N ARG A 80 -9.72 7.20 -15.69
CA ARG A 80 -11.15 6.96 -15.48
C ARG A 80 -11.38 5.59 -14.86
N TRP A 81 -12.04 5.57 -13.70
CA TRP A 81 -12.51 4.37 -13.01
C TRP A 81 -13.98 4.14 -13.32
N ASN A 82 -14.37 2.90 -13.56
CA ASN A 82 -15.76 2.51 -13.76
C ASN A 82 -16.45 2.21 -12.42
N ASN A 83 -15.70 1.69 -11.43
CA ASN A 83 -16.19 1.32 -10.12
C ASN A 83 -15.85 2.40 -9.08
N VAL A 84 -16.46 3.58 -9.25
CA VAL A 84 -16.18 4.78 -8.45
C VAL A 84 -16.57 4.68 -6.97
N GLU A 85 -17.43 3.73 -6.60
CA GLU A 85 -17.87 3.56 -5.21
C GLU A 85 -16.79 2.89 -4.32
N GLY A 86 -15.87 2.13 -4.93
CA GLY A 86 -14.78 1.44 -4.23
C GLY A 86 -13.45 2.21 -4.19
N GLN A 87 -13.34 3.28 -4.98
CA GLN A 87 -12.10 3.98 -5.36
C GLN A 87 -12.03 5.38 -4.76
#